data_AF-A0A7X9HCE6-F1
#
_entry.id   AF-A0A7X9HCE6-F1
#
_cell.length_a   1.000
_cell.length_b   1.000
_cell.length_c   1.000
_cell.angle_alpha   90.00
_cell.angle_beta   90.00
_cell.angle_gamma   90.00
#
_symmetry.space_group_name_H-M   'P 1'
#
loop_
_entity.id
_entity.type
_entity.pdbx_description
1 polymer ?
#
loop_
_entity_poly.entity_id
_entity_poly.type
_entity_poly.pdbx_seq_one_letter_code
_entity_poly.pdbx_strand_id
1 'polypeptide(L)'
;MALLIGSEGSESKSGTEAEQSQNLEQLENLLIETRKGVIQRLKESTNPYHNYKHTEEVVNHFQTLLANLSESTQSYFDERKKLLSIDVTWRHDDKHIGQRHRQEKLLRDSSLRALALAAGEDPRDSNEEYAVKTMRKELLEQEKSQKTNILSEQDHKFMEELLLATTFGQNDITILFLDQIDYLRPYNPESIEQKLLALADVSSFMDGWESWLENSFLFLEESLQDNLMTNPRNFDSWLIGQKNFLEKYVTPLLEKNKDSLNEEFYLKTKETLRMIIERISTLIAKPSSKQAENLKNQFENKFRVLLRERNYDLN
;
A
#
# COMPACT_ATOMS: atom_id res chain seq x y z
N MET A 1 -26.51 -70.17 1.86
CA MET A 1 -25.45 -69.16 1.92
C MET A 1 -25.64 -68.23 0.73
N ALA A 2 -26.29 -67.08 0.94
CA ALA A 2 -26.48 -66.05 -0.07
C ALA A 2 -25.56 -64.88 0.29
N LEU A 3 -24.70 -64.48 -0.65
CA LEU A 3 -23.82 -63.32 -0.56
C LEU A 3 -24.64 -62.06 -0.87
N LEU A 4 -24.77 -61.17 0.12
CA LEU A 4 -25.27 -59.81 -0.07
C LEU A 4 -24.09 -58.91 -0.46
N ILE A 5 -24.11 -58.43 -1.70
CA ILE A 5 -23.26 -57.35 -2.20
C ILE A 5 -23.91 -56.05 -1.74
N GLY A 6 -23.28 -55.36 -0.79
CA GLY A 6 -23.65 -54.01 -0.39
C GLY A 6 -23.14 -53.01 -1.42
N SER A 7 -24.07 -52.34 -2.11
CA SER A 7 -23.81 -51.13 -2.87
C SER A 7 -23.57 -49.97 -1.90
N GLU A 8 -22.32 -49.59 -1.68
CA GLU A 8 -22.00 -48.31 -1.06
C GLU A 8 -22.28 -47.19 -2.06
N GLY A 9 -23.16 -46.28 -1.63
CA GLY A 9 -23.65 -45.17 -2.42
C GLY A 9 -22.53 -44.21 -2.79
N SER A 10 -22.53 -43.80 -4.05
CA SER A 10 -21.85 -42.60 -4.51
C SER A 10 -22.53 -41.38 -3.87
N GLU A 11 -22.04 -40.96 -2.71
CA GLU A 11 -22.44 -39.68 -2.14
C GLU A 11 -22.03 -38.52 -3.05
N SER A 12 -22.98 -37.61 -3.24
CA SER A 12 -23.01 -36.56 -4.25
C SER A 12 -21.97 -35.46 -3.99
N LYS A 13 -20.82 -35.53 -4.68
CA LYS A 13 -19.87 -34.41 -4.79
C LYS A 13 -20.41 -33.17 -5.54
N SER A 14 -21.58 -33.28 -6.18
CA SER A 14 -22.13 -32.21 -7.03
C SER A 14 -22.74 -31.02 -6.26
N GLY A 15 -22.97 -31.13 -4.94
CA GLY A 15 -23.53 -30.04 -4.13
C GLY A 15 -22.49 -29.03 -3.62
N THR A 16 -21.29 -29.51 -3.27
CA THR A 16 -20.26 -28.69 -2.62
C THR A 16 -19.59 -27.68 -3.55
N GLU A 17 -19.42 -28.02 -4.83
CA GLU A 17 -18.78 -27.12 -5.82
C GLU A 17 -19.71 -25.97 -6.22
N ALA A 18 -21.02 -26.23 -6.36
CA ALA A 18 -22.00 -25.20 -6.68
C ALA A 18 -22.19 -24.20 -5.53
N GLU A 19 -22.23 -24.69 -4.28
CA GLU A 19 -22.32 -23.83 -3.09
C GLU A 19 -21.06 -22.97 -2.90
N GLN A 20 -19.87 -23.53 -3.15
CA GLN A 20 -18.61 -22.77 -3.12
C GLN A 20 -18.56 -21.68 -4.20
N SER A 21 -18.97 -22.01 -5.43
CA SER A 21 -19.03 -21.04 -6.53
C SER A 21 -20.00 -19.89 -6.23
N GLN A 22 -21.17 -20.21 -5.66
CA GLN A 22 -22.16 -19.19 -5.29
C GLN A 22 -21.65 -18.30 -4.15
N ASN A 23 -20.91 -18.85 -3.18
CA ASN A 23 -20.30 -18.07 -2.11
C ASN A 23 -19.24 -17.08 -2.63
N LEU A 24 -18.41 -17.50 -3.59
CA LEU A 24 -17.40 -16.64 -4.21
C LEU A 24 -18.04 -15.49 -5.02
N GLU A 25 -19.09 -15.77 -5.78
CA GLU A 25 -19.82 -14.74 -6.52
C GLU A 25 -20.47 -13.72 -5.57
N GLN A 26 -21.04 -14.17 -4.45
CA GLN A 26 -21.60 -13.29 -3.42
C GLN A 26 -20.51 -12.42 -2.77
N LEU A 27 -19.34 -13.00 -2.48
CA LEU A 27 -18.19 -12.27 -1.97
C LEU A 27 -17.74 -11.19 -2.96
N GLU A 28 -17.53 -11.56 -4.22
CA GLU A 28 -17.09 -10.63 -5.24
C GLU A 28 -18.07 -9.44 -5.38
N ASN A 29 -19.37 -9.72 -5.42
CA ASN A 29 -20.40 -8.66 -5.46
C ASN A 29 -20.36 -7.76 -4.23
N LEU A 30 -20.20 -8.32 -3.02
CA LEU A 30 -20.05 -7.55 -1.78
C LEU A 30 -18.84 -6.59 -1.85
N LEU A 31 -17.69 -7.12 -2.27
CA LEU A 31 -16.45 -6.35 -2.39
C LEU A 31 -16.57 -5.26 -3.46
N ILE A 32 -17.13 -5.56 -4.63
CA ILE A 32 -17.38 -4.57 -5.69
C ILE A 32 -18.26 -3.42 -5.19
N GLU A 33 -19.37 -3.71 -4.51
CA GLU A 33 -20.28 -2.66 -4.04
C GLU A 33 -19.61 -1.75 -3.01
N THR A 34 -18.88 -2.32 -2.05
CA THR A 34 -18.19 -1.51 -1.03
C THR A 34 -17.02 -0.71 -1.62
N ARG A 35 -16.31 -1.26 -2.62
CA ARG A 35 -15.20 -0.60 -3.31
C ARG A 35 -15.62 0.64 -4.11
N LYS A 36 -16.88 0.73 -4.59
CA LYS A 36 -17.35 1.93 -5.30
C LYS A 36 -17.20 3.20 -4.47
N GLY A 37 -17.51 3.12 -3.17
CA GLY A 37 -17.35 4.24 -2.24
C GLY A 37 -15.88 4.62 -2.04
N VAL A 38 -15.01 3.63 -1.91
CA VAL A 38 -13.55 3.81 -1.79
C VAL A 38 -12.99 4.50 -3.03
N ILE A 39 -13.30 3.99 -4.23
CA ILE A 39 -12.85 4.57 -5.50
C ILE A 39 -13.30 6.03 -5.63
N GLN A 40 -14.54 6.34 -5.25
CA GLN A 40 -15.04 7.72 -5.32
C GLN A 40 -14.24 8.64 -4.39
N ARG A 41 -14.00 8.24 -3.14
CA ARG A 41 -13.18 9.04 -2.20
C ARG A 41 -11.75 9.23 -2.67
N LEU A 42 -11.14 8.19 -3.24
CA LEU A 42 -9.79 8.27 -3.80
C LEU A 42 -9.71 9.23 -4.99
N LYS A 43 -10.78 9.31 -5.82
CA LYS A 43 -10.88 10.26 -6.93
C LYS A 43 -11.11 11.70 -6.45
N GLU A 44 -11.74 11.86 -5.29
CA GLU A 44 -11.95 13.16 -4.64
C GLU A 44 -10.75 13.61 -3.80
N SER A 45 -9.79 12.72 -3.53
CA SER A 45 -8.56 13.03 -2.80
C SER A 45 -7.78 14.13 -3.51
N THR A 46 -7.40 15.16 -2.77
CA THR A 46 -6.53 16.24 -3.25
C THR A 46 -5.06 15.98 -2.93
N ASN A 47 -4.74 14.80 -2.38
CA ASN A 47 -3.37 14.42 -2.07
C ASN A 47 -2.57 14.23 -3.37
N PRO A 48 -1.36 14.79 -3.49
CA PRO A 48 -0.54 14.64 -4.69
C PRO A 48 -0.16 13.19 -5.00
N TYR A 49 0.12 12.37 -3.97
CA TYR A 49 0.59 10.99 -4.12
C TYR A 49 -0.49 9.97 -3.71
N HIS A 50 -0.94 9.98 -2.45
CA HIS A 50 -1.89 8.98 -1.94
C HIS A 50 -3.34 9.31 -2.40
N ASN A 51 -3.63 8.96 -3.67
CA ASN A 51 -4.88 9.22 -4.39
C ASN A 51 -5.26 8.04 -5.32
N TYR A 52 -6.33 8.20 -6.10
CA TYR A 52 -6.82 7.15 -7.02
C TYR A 52 -5.76 6.64 -8.00
N LYS A 53 -4.92 7.52 -8.56
CA LYS A 53 -3.91 7.12 -9.56
C LYS A 53 -2.89 6.17 -8.92
N HIS A 54 -2.33 6.55 -7.77
CA HIS A 54 -1.42 5.68 -7.02
C HIS A 54 -2.10 4.36 -6.64
N THR A 55 -3.33 4.40 -6.10
CA THR A 55 -4.03 3.16 -5.75
C THR A 55 -4.25 2.23 -6.94
N GLU A 56 -4.61 2.77 -8.11
CA GLU A 56 -4.77 2.00 -9.35
C GLU A 56 -3.43 1.38 -9.80
N GLU A 57 -2.33 2.14 -9.72
CA GLU A 57 -0.98 1.62 -10.00
C GLU A 57 -0.61 0.46 -9.07
N VAL A 58 -0.84 0.61 -7.75
CA VAL A 58 -0.57 -0.45 -6.76
C VAL A 58 -1.41 -1.70 -7.03
N VAL A 59 -2.69 -1.55 -7.38
CA VAL A 59 -3.56 -2.68 -7.76
C VAL A 59 -2.99 -3.41 -8.98
N ASN A 60 -2.57 -2.67 -10.01
CA ASN A 60 -2.00 -3.25 -11.21
C ASN A 60 -0.67 -3.98 -10.93
N HIS A 61 0.19 -3.41 -10.09
CA HIS A 61 1.44 -4.06 -9.67
C HIS A 61 1.16 -5.31 -8.86
N PHE A 62 0.22 -5.26 -7.91
CA PHE A 62 -0.16 -6.42 -7.11
C PHE A 62 -0.71 -7.57 -7.97
N GLN A 63 -1.60 -7.26 -8.92
CA GLN A 63 -2.10 -8.25 -9.89
C GLN A 63 -0.98 -8.81 -10.77
N THR A 64 -0.02 -7.99 -11.19
CA THR A 64 1.16 -8.43 -11.94
C THR A 64 2.01 -9.39 -11.11
N LEU A 65 2.21 -9.11 -9.82
CA LEU A 65 2.92 -10.01 -8.91
C LEU A 65 2.18 -11.34 -8.74
N LEU A 66 0.85 -11.31 -8.56
CA LEU A 66 0.02 -12.52 -8.47
C LEU A 66 0.10 -13.39 -9.75
N ALA A 67 0.10 -12.76 -10.92
CA ALA A 67 0.24 -13.46 -12.20
C ALA A 67 1.62 -14.09 -12.41
N ASN A 68 2.63 -13.62 -11.67
CA ASN A 68 4.01 -14.09 -11.76
C ASN A 68 4.47 -14.83 -10.50
N LEU A 69 3.55 -15.44 -9.75
CA LEU A 69 3.91 -16.34 -8.64
C LEU A 69 4.59 -17.62 -9.16
N SER A 70 5.53 -18.13 -8.37
CA SER A 70 6.13 -19.45 -8.62
C SER A 70 5.06 -20.55 -8.53
N GLU A 71 5.26 -21.68 -9.22
CA GLU A 71 4.32 -22.81 -9.16
C GLU A 71 4.07 -23.26 -7.72
N SER A 72 5.12 -23.29 -6.88
CA SER A 72 5.01 -23.65 -5.48
C SER A 72 4.13 -22.68 -4.68
N THR A 73 4.17 -21.39 -5.03
CA THR A 73 3.46 -20.32 -4.33
C THR A 73 2.02 -20.13 -4.80
N GLN A 74 1.72 -20.45 -6.06
CA GLN A 74 0.36 -20.33 -6.61
C GLN A 74 -0.68 -21.11 -5.78
N SER A 75 -0.28 -22.26 -5.23
CA SER A 75 -1.16 -23.09 -4.38
C SER A 75 -1.61 -22.43 -3.08
N TYR A 76 -0.93 -21.37 -2.61
CA TYR A 76 -1.26 -20.64 -1.39
C TYR A 76 -2.35 -19.58 -1.58
N PHE A 77 -2.65 -19.22 -2.84
CA PHE A 77 -3.64 -18.23 -3.22
C PHE A 77 -4.86 -18.91 -3.84
N ASP A 78 -5.79 -19.33 -2.99
CA ASP A 78 -7.13 -19.64 -3.47
C ASP A 78 -7.84 -18.37 -3.98
N GLU A 79 -8.95 -18.58 -4.70
CA GLU A 79 -9.68 -17.48 -5.32
C GLU A 79 -10.23 -16.49 -4.28
N ARG A 80 -10.64 -16.99 -3.11
CA ARG A 80 -11.15 -16.16 -2.02
C ARG A 80 -10.07 -15.20 -1.53
N LYS A 81 -8.87 -15.69 -1.22
CA LYS A 81 -7.74 -14.87 -0.79
C LYS A 81 -7.34 -13.85 -1.84
N LYS A 82 -7.37 -14.19 -3.12
CA LYS A 82 -7.09 -13.24 -4.21
C LYS A 82 -8.10 -12.10 -4.20
N LEU A 83 -9.40 -12.40 -4.14
CA LEU A 83 -10.46 -11.40 -4.08
C LEU A 83 -10.30 -10.47 -2.87
N LEU A 84 -10.08 -11.04 -1.69
CA LEU A 84 -9.86 -10.27 -0.46
C LEU A 84 -8.61 -9.39 -0.56
N SER A 85 -7.50 -9.93 -1.09
CA SER A 85 -6.24 -9.19 -1.21
C SER A 85 -6.34 -8.03 -2.20
N ILE A 86 -7.00 -8.24 -3.34
CA ILE A 86 -7.26 -7.19 -4.31
C ILE A 86 -8.12 -6.10 -3.68
N ASP A 87 -9.14 -6.46 -2.89
CA ASP A 87 -9.97 -5.45 -2.22
C ASP A 87 -9.21 -4.64 -1.17
N VAL A 88 -8.35 -5.29 -0.38
CA VAL A 88 -7.45 -4.58 0.55
C VAL A 88 -6.52 -3.63 -0.20
N THR A 89 -6.02 -4.04 -1.37
CA THR A 89 -5.16 -3.19 -2.20
C THR A 89 -5.87 -1.91 -2.63
N TRP A 90 -7.17 -1.97 -2.92
CA TRP A 90 -7.98 -0.76 -3.20
C TRP A 90 -8.18 0.16 -2.00
N ARG A 91 -7.97 -0.35 -0.78
CA ARG A 91 -8.28 0.33 0.48
C ARG A 91 -7.07 0.82 1.26
N HIS A 92 -5.86 0.40 0.89
CA HIS A 92 -4.66 0.67 1.69
C HIS A 92 -4.46 2.15 2.01
N ASP A 93 -4.84 3.03 1.07
CA ASP A 93 -4.77 4.49 1.18
C ASP A 93 -6.13 5.19 1.33
N ASP A 94 -7.21 4.45 1.57
CA ASP A 94 -8.53 5.07 1.72
C ASP A 94 -8.53 6.06 2.89
N LYS A 95 -8.90 7.32 2.58
CA LYS A 95 -8.88 8.45 3.51
C LYS A 95 -7.48 8.78 4.10
N HIS A 96 -6.41 8.48 3.36
CA HIS A 96 -5.08 9.00 3.66
C HIS A 96 -5.10 10.54 3.80
N ILE A 97 -4.43 11.09 4.81
CA ILE A 97 -4.59 12.53 5.16
C ILE A 97 -3.63 13.49 4.47
N GLY A 98 -2.85 13.00 3.50
CA GLY A 98 -1.84 13.80 2.81
C GLY A 98 -0.53 13.96 3.58
N GLN A 99 -0.35 13.16 4.63
CA GLN A 99 0.76 13.25 5.58
C GLN A 99 1.21 11.85 5.98
N ARG A 100 2.53 11.63 6.06
CA ARG A 100 3.12 10.34 6.41
C ARG A 100 2.67 9.87 7.80
N HIS A 101 2.44 10.80 8.72
CA HIS A 101 2.07 10.52 10.09
C HIS A 101 0.75 11.20 10.41
N ARG A 102 -0.36 10.45 10.29
CA ARG A 102 -1.72 10.93 10.59
C ARG A 102 -1.80 11.69 11.92
N GLN A 103 -1.07 11.18 12.91
CA GLN A 103 -1.02 11.68 14.26
C GLN A 103 -0.39 13.07 14.35
N GLU A 104 0.57 13.42 13.49
CA GLU A 104 1.22 14.74 13.57
C GLU A 104 0.21 15.87 13.35
N LYS A 105 -0.71 15.71 12.39
CA LYS A 105 -1.80 16.67 12.17
C LYS A 105 -2.73 16.77 13.35
N LEU A 106 -3.21 15.62 13.81
CA LEU A 106 -4.28 15.53 14.80
C LEU A 106 -3.82 15.84 16.21
N LEU A 107 -2.56 15.59 16.54
CA LEU A 107 -2.01 15.88 17.87
C LEU A 107 -1.54 17.32 18.01
N ARG A 108 -1.09 17.96 16.92
CA ARG A 108 -0.63 19.37 16.96
C ARG A 108 -1.77 20.38 16.93
N ASP A 109 -2.89 20.05 16.29
CA ASP A 109 -4.06 20.92 16.19
C ASP A 109 -5.15 20.46 17.16
N SER A 110 -5.34 21.21 18.26
CA SER A 110 -6.34 20.88 19.28
C SER A 110 -7.78 20.87 18.76
N SER A 111 -8.08 21.67 17.74
CA SER A 111 -9.42 21.73 17.15
C SER A 111 -9.67 20.51 16.28
N LEU A 112 -8.71 20.11 15.43
CA LEU A 112 -8.80 18.87 14.66
C LEU A 112 -8.85 17.64 15.58
N ARG A 113 -8.08 17.63 16.68
CA ARG A 113 -8.15 16.58 17.70
C ARG A 113 -9.55 16.43 18.28
N ALA A 114 -10.16 17.55 18.68
CA ALA A 114 -11.50 17.54 19.28
C ALA A 114 -12.56 17.05 18.29
N LEU A 115 -12.45 17.43 17.02
CA LEU A 115 -13.33 16.94 15.95
C LEU A 115 -13.18 15.43 15.72
N ALA A 116 -11.93 14.94 15.66
CA ALA A 116 -11.65 13.51 15.51
C ALA A 116 -12.27 12.69 16.67
N LEU A 117 -12.06 13.13 17.91
CA LEU A 117 -12.64 12.50 19.09
C LEU A 117 -14.18 12.55 19.09
N ALA A 118 -14.78 13.67 18.67
CA ALA A 118 -16.23 13.79 18.55
C ALA A 118 -16.83 12.86 17.48
N ALA A 119 -16.05 12.54 16.44
CA ALA A 119 -16.41 11.56 15.42
C ALA A 119 -16.12 10.10 15.84
N GLY A 120 -15.56 9.87 17.03
CA GLY A 120 -15.19 8.55 17.52
C GLY A 120 -13.89 8.00 16.94
N GLU A 121 -13.06 8.85 16.34
CA GLU A 121 -11.74 8.47 15.82
C GLU A 121 -10.69 8.51 16.94
N ASP A 122 -9.70 7.62 16.87
CA ASP A 122 -8.52 7.72 17.74
C ASP A 122 -7.46 8.56 17.03
N PRO A 123 -7.12 9.77 17.51
CA PRO A 123 -6.14 10.64 16.86
C PRO A 123 -4.71 10.07 16.88
N ARG A 124 -4.49 8.94 17.58
CA ARG A 124 -3.21 8.21 17.60
C ARG A 124 -3.12 7.18 16.46
N ASP A 125 -4.22 6.88 15.79
CA ASP A 125 -4.23 5.94 14.67
C ASP A 125 -3.31 6.42 13.55
N SER A 126 -2.63 5.47 12.93
CA SER A 126 -1.96 5.67 11.67
C SER A 126 -2.94 5.80 10.50
N ASN A 127 -2.42 6.10 9.30
CA ASN A 127 -3.25 6.04 8.10
C ASN A 127 -3.81 4.61 7.89
N GLU A 128 -2.99 3.57 8.06
CA GLU A 128 -3.41 2.18 7.86
C GLU A 128 -4.34 1.68 8.99
N GLU A 129 -4.09 2.04 10.25
CA GLU A 129 -4.99 1.70 11.37
C GLU A 129 -6.36 2.34 11.18
N TYR A 130 -6.40 3.59 10.70
CA TYR A 130 -7.64 4.27 10.38
C TYR A 130 -8.36 3.65 9.17
N ALA A 131 -7.61 3.27 8.12
CA ALA A 131 -8.14 2.58 6.95
C ALA A 131 -8.72 1.19 7.34
N VAL A 132 -8.04 0.44 8.22
CA VAL A 132 -8.55 -0.82 8.80
C VAL A 132 -9.89 -0.62 9.49
N LYS A 133 -9.99 0.35 10.42
CA LYS A 133 -11.23 0.63 11.14
C LYS A 133 -12.36 1.04 10.19
N THR A 134 -12.03 1.85 9.17
CA THR A 134 -12.99 2.27 8.15
C THR A 134 -13.48 1.07 7.33
N MET A 135 -12.57 0.26 6.80
CA MET A 135 -12.89 -0.95 6.03
C MET A 135 -13.79 -1.90 6.84
N ARG A 136 -13.39 -2.22 8.07
CA ARG A 136 -14.14 -3.12 8.96
C ARG A 136 -15.56 -2.63 9.19
N LYS A 137 -15.72 -1.34 9.48
CA LYS A 137 -17.04 -0.71 9.68
C LYS A 137 -17.90 -0.82 8.41
N GLU A 138 -17.37 -0.46 7.26
CA GLU A 138 -18.10 -0.48 5.99
C GLU A 138 -18.54 -1.89 5.59
N LEU A 139 -17.66 -2.88 5.74
CA LEU A 139 -17.98 -4.28 5.44
C LEU A 139 -19.10 -4.79 6.37
N LEU A 140 -19.00 -4.56 7.68
CA LEU A 140 -20.03 -4.98 8.64
C LEU A 140 -21.39 -4.28 8.40
N GLU A 141 -21.39 -3.00 8.05
CA GLU A 141 -22.61 -2.26 7.70
C GLU A 141 -23.26 -2.83 6.44
N GLN A 142 -22.46 -3.21 5.44
CA GLN A 142 -22.96 -3.79 4.20
C GLN A 142 -23.46 -5.23 4.37
N GLU A 143 -22.78 -6.07 5.13
CA GLU A 143 -23.26 -7.43 5.47
C GLU A 143 -24.60 -7.36 6.22
N LYS A 144 -24.72 -6.42 7.17
CA LYS A 144 -25.97 -6.16 7.88
C LYS A 144 -27.08 -5.68 6.96
N SER A 145 -26.80 -4.78 6.01
CA SER A 145 -27.79 -4.22 5.09
C SER A 145 -28.34 -5.29 4.13
N GLN A 146 -27.46 -6.19 3.67
CA GLN A 146 -27.81 -7.28 2.77
C GLN A 146 -28.38 -8.52 3.50
N LYS A 147 -28.35 -8.53 4.84
CA LYS A 147 -28.68 -9.70 5.67
C LYS A 147 -27.84 -10.93 5.30
N THR A 148 -26.58 -10.69 4.98
CA THR A 148 -25.60 -11.71 4.60
C THR A 148 -24.55 -11.86 5.71
N ASN A 149 -23.85 -12.99 5.71
CA ASN A 149 -22.69 -13.24 6.56
C ASN A 149 -21.63 -13.93 5.70
N ILE A 150 -21.16 -13.20 4.69
CA ILE A 150 -20.32 -13.75 3.61
C ILE A 150 -18.86 -13.79 4.07
N LEU A 151 -18.43 -12.80 4.86
CA LEU A 151 -17.10 -12.74 5.43
C LEU A 151 -17.09 -13.38 6.81
N SER A 152 -16.17 -14.33 7.02
CA SER A 152 -15.89 -14.86 8.34
C SER A 152 -15.00 -13.89 9.13
N GLU A 153 -14.94 -14.06 10.45
CA GLU A 153 -14.00 -13.29 11.28
C GLU A 153 -12.52 -13.50 10.85
N GLN A 154 -12.20 -14.67 10.28
CA GLN A 154 -10.87 -14.94 9.75
C GLN A 154 -10.58 -14.13 8.48
N ASP A 155 -11.57 -13.91 7.63
CA ASP A 155 -11.41 -13.07 6.43
C ASP A 155 -11.19 -11.62 6.81
N HIS A 156 -11.98 -11.11 7.76
CA HIS A 156 -11.80 -9.77 8.30
C HIS A 156 -10.40 -9.60 8.89
N LYS A 157 -9.99 -10.50 9.79
CA LYS A 157 -8.65 -10.48 10.36
C LYS A 157 -7.55 -10.53 9.29
N PHE A 158 -7.70 -11.39 8.29
CA PHE A 158 -6.76 -11.49 7.17
C PHE A 158 -6.64 -10.15 6.42
N MET A 159 -7.77 -9.50 6.11
CA MET A 159 -7.77 -8.22 5.42
C MET A 159 -7.15 -7.11 6.27
N GLU A 160 -7.44 -7.08 7.58
CA GLU A 160 -6.87 -6.12 8.53
C GLU A 160 -5.35 -6.26 8.63
N GLU A 161 -4.84 -7.49 8.81
CA GLU A 161 -3.41 -7.77 8.89
C GLU A 161 -2.68 -7.46 7.58
N LEU A 162 -3.35 -7.67 6.44
CA LEU A 162 -2.80 -7.34 5.12
C LEU A 162 -2.68 -5.83 4.93
N LEU A 163 -3.69 -5.06 5.34
CA LEU A 163 -3.69 -3.60 5.24
C LEU A 163 -2.66 -2.98 6.19
N LEU A 164 -2.55 -3.46 7.43
CA LEU A 164 -1.53 -2.98 8.38
C LEU A 164 -0.10 -3.24 7.91
N ALA A 165 0.13 -4.26 7.08
CA ALA A 165 1.45 -4.55 6.55
C ALA A 165 1.95 -3.52 5.53
N THR A 166 1.10 -2.61 5.03
CA THR A 166 1.54 -1.48 4.18
C THR A 166 2.07 -0.31 4.99
N THR A 167 2.04 -0.37 6.33
CA THR A 167 2.59 0.66 7.21
C THR A 167 4.10 0.82 7.01
N PHE A 168 4.50 1.75 6.16
CA PHE A 168 5.91 2.09 5.95
C PHE A 168 6.38 3.19 6.90
N GLY A 169 7.46 2.90 7.65
CA GLY A 169 8.25 3.92 8.32
C GLY A 169 7.54 4.67 9.46
N GLN A 170 6.55 4.04 10.11
CA GLN A 170 5.88 4.61 11.28
C GLN A 170 6.59 4.38 12.61
N ASN A 171 7.68 3.62 12.60
CA ASN A 171 8.61 3.51 13.72
C ASN A 171 9.72 4.58 13.63
N ASP A 172 9.47 5.69 12.93
CA ASP A 172 10.40 6.82 12.87
C ASP A 172 10.52 7.43 14.27
N ILE A 173 11.75 7.51 14.77
CA ILE A 173 12.06 7.95 16.14
C ILE A 173 11.59 9.40 16.39
N THR A 174 11.40 10.18 15.32
CA THR A 174 10.95 11.57 15.39
C THR A 174 9.49 11.72 15.86
N ILE A 175 8.62 10.74 15.62
CA ILE A 175 7.23 10.74 16.10
C ILE A 175 7.16 10.46 17.62
N LEU A 176 8.06 9.62 18.12
CA LEU A 176 8.11 9.23 19.54
C LEU A 176 8.30 10.43 20.48
N PHE A 177 8.85 11.54 19.98
CA PHE A 177 9.09 12.75 20.76
C PHE A 177 7.85 13.66 20.92
N LEU A 178 6.79 13.47 20.13
CA LEU A 178 5.63 14.37 20.19
C LEU A 178 4.68 14.09 21.37
N ASP A 179 4.80 12.96 22.06
CA ASP A 179 3.92 12.67 23.22
C ASP A 179 4.52 11.73 24.29
N GLN A 180 5.84 11.46 24.31
CA GLN A 180 6.47 10.46 25.20
C GLN A 180 5.84 9.05 25.15
N ILE A 181 5.08 8.74 24.10
CA ILE A 181 4.51 7.41 23.97
C ILE A 181 5.50 6.53 23.22
N ASP A 182 5.97 5.48 23.89
CA ASP A 182 6.70 4.36 23.28
C ASP A 182 5.78 3.62 22.29
N TYR A 183 5.47 4.23 21.14
CA TYR A 183 4.64 3.63 20.09
C TYR A 183 5.52 3.02 19.01
N LEU A 184 5.98 1.78 19.26
CA LEU A 184 6.51 0.92 18.22
C LEU A 184 5.36 0.10 17.62
N ARG A 185 5.08 0.30 16.33
CA ARG A 185 4.14 -0.50 15.54
C ARG A 185 4.85 -1.72 14.96
N PRO A 186 4.46 -2.96 15.32
CA PRO A 186 5.15 -4.17 14.90
C PRO A 186 4.65 -4.73 13.55
N TYR A 187 4.06 -3.92 12.68
CA TYR A 187 3.37 -4.37 11.45
C TYR A 187 4.31 -4.76 10.29
N ASN A 188 5.38 -5.49 10.57
CA ASN A 188 6.28 -5.94 9.51
C ASN A 188 5.58 -6.98 8.60
N PRO A 189 5.76 -6.91 7.27
CA PRO A 189 5.24 -7.94 6.36
C PRO A 189 5.89 -9.31 6.61
N GLU A 190 5.09 -10.29 7.03
CA GLU A 190 5.54 -11.65 7.35
C GLU A 190 4.99 -12.69 6.37
N SER A 191 3.70 -12.62 6.05
CA SER A 191 3.05 -13.52 5.10
C SER A 191 3.46 -13.22 3.66
N ILE A 192 3.19 -14.14 2.73
CA ILE A 192 3.47 -13.92 1.30
C ILE A 192 2.58 -12.79 0.78
N GLU A 193 1.29 -12.82 1.12
CA GLU A 193 0.31 -11.79 0.75
C GLU A 193 0.75 -10.39 1.21
N GLN A 194 1.18 -10.27 2.47
CA GLN A 194 1.68 -9.03 3.05
C GLN A 194 2.94 -8.52 2.34
N LYS A 195 3.90 -9.40 2.07
CA LYS A 195 5.14 -9.02 1.38
C LYS A 195 4.91 -8.61 -0.06
N LEU A 196 3.95 -9.23 -0.75
CA LEU A 196 3.59 -8.87 -2.12
C LEU A 196 2.85 -7.53 -2.17
N LEU A 197 1.91 -7.29 -1.25
CA LEU A 197 1.21 -6.01 -1.19
C LEU A 197 2.16 -4.87 -0.80
N ALA A 198 2.98 -5.05 0.23
CA ALA A 198 3.97 -4.06 0.62
C ALA A 198 4.99 -3.79 -0.50
N LEU A 199 5.32 -4.79 -1.32
CA LEU A 199 6.15 -4.59 -2.50
C LEU A 199 5.40 -3.79 -3.57
N ALA A 200 4.16 -4.18 -3.91
CA ALA A 200 3.33 -3.49 -4.89
C ALA A 200 3.15 -2.01 -4.58
N ASP A 201 2.94 -1.67 -3.30
CA ASP A 201 2.78 -0.30 -2.82
C ASP A 201 3.98 0.61 -3.15
N VAL A 202 5.18 0.03 -3.19
CA VAL A 202 6.43 0.77 -3.50
C VAL A 202 7.04 0.40 -4.85
N SER A 203 6.24 -0.18 -5.76
CA SER A 203 6.72 -0.81 -7.01
C SER A 203 6.66 0.05 -8.26
N SER A 204 6.52 1.38 -8.17
CA SER A 204 6.60 2.27 -9.35
C SER A 204 7.89 2.10 -10.17
N PHE A 205 8.97 1.56 -9.57
CA PHE A 205 10.20 1.18 -10.26
C PHE A 205 10.00 0.05 -11.30
N MET A 206 8.97 -0.80 -11.16
CA MET A 206 8.66 -1.88 -12.10
C MET A 206 8.29 -1.36 -13.49
N ASP A 207 7.76 -0.13 -13.55
CA ASP A 207 7.39 0.55 -14.81
C ASP A 207 8.55 1.38 -15.41
N GLY A 208 9.72 1.35 -14.76
CA GLY A 208 10.93 1.99 -15.23
C GLY A 208 11.21 3.38 -14.62
N TRP A 209 12.19 4.07 -15.21
CA TRP A 209 12.75 5.29 -14.63
C TRP A 209 11.76 6.45 -14.57
N GLU A 210 10.96 6.62 -15.63
CA GLU A 210 10.04 7.73 -15.79
C GLU A 210 8.89 7.66 -14.77
N SER A 211 8.30 6.47 -14.58
CA SER A 211 7.28 6.23 -13.55
C SER A 211 7.84 6.42 -12.14
N TRP A 212 9.01 5.82 -11.86
CA TRP A 212 9.71 6.01 -10.59
C TRP A 212 9.92 7.50 -10.28
N LEU A 213 10.36 8.27 -11.27
CA LEU A 213 10.64 9.68 -11.10
C LEU A 213 9.38 10.52 -10.89
N GLU A 214 8.31 10.26 -11.64
CA GLU A 214 7.02 10.94 -11.48
C GLU A 214 6.47 10.71 -10.08
N ASN A 215 6.38 9.45 -9.66
CA ASN A 215 5.90 9.06 -8.33
C ASN A 215 6.78 9.64 -7.22
N SER A 216 8.11 9.65 -7.40
CA SER A 216 9.03 10.28 -6.43
C SER A 216 8.79 11.78 -6.28
N PHE A 217 8.39 12.49 -7.34
CA PHE A 217 8.04 13.90 -7.27
C PHE A 217 6.68 14.16 -6.64
N LEU A 218 5.68 13.33 -6.94
CA LEU A 218 4.37 13.40 -6.28
C LEU A 218 4.50 13.12 -4.79
N PHE A 219 5.28 12.11 -4.41
CA PHE A 219 5.57 11.82 -3.01
C PHE A 219 6.32 12.97 -2.32
N LEU A 220 7.30 13.59 -2.99
CA LEU A 220 7.97 14.78 -2.46
C LEU A 220 7.00 15.96 -2.27
N GLU A 221 6.11 16.18 -3.23
CA GLU A 221 5.10 17.22 -3.16
C GLU A 221 4.15 17.02 -1.98
N GLU A 222 3.77 15.76 -1.73
CA GLU A 222 2.98 15.39 -0.56
C GLU A 222 3.79 15.47 0.75
N SER A 223 5.05 15.03 0.77
CA SER A 223 5.88 15.05 1.99
C SER A 223 6.24 16.48 2.40
N LEU A 224 6.33 17.42 1.47
CA LEU A 224 6.46 18.85 1.78
C LEU A 224 5.19 19.43 2.41
N GLN A 225 4.09 18.66 2.40
CA GLN A 225 2.93 18.94 3.22
C GLN A 225 3.17 18.69 4.71
N ASP A 226 4.11 17.81 5.02
CA ASP A 226 4.58 17.51 6.36
C ASP A 226 5.62 18.51 6.86
N ASN A 227 5.89 18.43 8.16
CA ASN A 227 6.87 19.24 8.86
C ASN A 227 8.22 19.25 8.10
N LEU A 228 8.72 20.45 7.73
CA LEU A 228 9.92 20.66 6.91
C LEU A 228 11.22 20.00 7.43
N MET A 229 11.21 19.53 8.68
CA MET A 229 12.38 18.94 9.35
C MET A 229 12.81 17.58 8.77
N THR A 230 11.88 16.79 8.23
CA THR A 230 12.16 15.46 7.65
C THR A 230 12.33 15.51 6.12
N ASN A 231 12.03 16.64 5.50
CA ASN A 231 12.09 16.83 4.06
C ASN A 231 13.53 17.05 3.57
N PRO A 232 13.87 16.60 2.35
CA PRO A 232 15.17 16.85 1.76
C PRO A 232 15.38 18.36 1.57
N ARG A 233 16.49 18.88 2.07
CA ARG A 233 16.81 20.32 2.03
C ARG A 233 17.28 20.80 0.66
N ASN A 234 17.74 19.88 -0.17
CA ASN A 234 18.26 20.16 -1.51
C ASN A 234 18.19 18.90 -2.39
N PHE A 235 18.45 19.10 -3.69
CA PHE A 235 18.43 18.06 -4.70
C PHE A 235 19.34 16.86 -4.37
N ASP A 236 20.57 17.11 -3.89
CA ASP A 236 21.54 16.05 -3.58
C ASP A 236 21.04 15.16 -2.42
N SER A 237 20.51 15.78 -1.36
CA SER A 237 19.91 15.07 -0.23
C SER A 237 18.69 14.25 -0.63
N TRP A 238 17.87 14.77 -1.55
CA TRP A 238 16.74 14.04 -2.11
C TRP A 238 17.22 12.81 -2.91
N LEU A 239 18.17 12.98 -3.84
CA LEU A 239 18.72 11.86 -4.62
C LEU A 239 19.35 10.77 -3.73
N ILE A 240 20.10 11.17 -2.69
CA ILE A 240 20.66 10.23 -1.71
C ILE A 240 19.54 9.50 -0.96
N GLY A 241 18.46 10.20 -0.58
CA GLY A 241 17.27 9.62 0.02
C GLY A 241 16.62 8.57 -0.89
N GLN A 242 16.41 8.89 -2.16
CA GLN A 242 15.85 7.97 -3.16
C GLN A 242 16.71 6.71 -3.32
N LYS A 243 18.04 6.89 -3.47
CA LYS A 243 18.98 5.77 -3.55
C LYS A 243 18.92 4.88 -2.32
N ASN A 244 18.96 5.47 -1.13
CA ASN A 244 18.89 4.74 0.13
C ASN A 244 17.57 3.98 0.28
N PHE A 245 16.45 4.57 -0.11
CA PHE A 245 15.15 3.90 -0.08
C PHE A 245 15.15 2.66 -0.98
N LEU A 246 15.60 2.79 -2.22
CA LEU A 246 15.69 1.67 -3.15
C LEU A 246 16.66 0.57 -2.67
N GLU A 247 17.85 0.94 -2.18
CA GLU A 247 18.88 -0.02 -1.76
C GLU A 247 18.57 -0.68 -0.40
N LYS A 248 18.01 0.07 0.56
CA LYS A 248 17.88 -0.40 1.95
C LYS A 248 16.47 -0.87 2.30
N TYR A 249 15.46 -0.51 1.51
CA TYR A 249 14.09 -0.92 1.74
C TYR A 249 13.54 -1.77 0.59
N VAL A 250 13.48 -1.22 -0.62
CA VAL A 250 12.87 -1.92 -1.77
C VAL A 250 13.65 -3.17 -2.16
N THR A 251 14.99 -3.09 -2.22
CA THR A 251 15.83 -4.25 -2.57
C THR A 251 15.66 -5.40 -1.57
N PRO A 252 15.80 -5.20 -0.24
CA PRO A 252 15.52 -6.27 0.72
C PRO A 252 14.08 -6.81 0.66
N LEU A 253 13.09 -5.95 0.38
CA LEU A 253 11.69 -6.37 0.24
C LEU A 253 11.48 -7.26 -1.00
N LEU A 254 12.12 -6.92 -2.13
CA LEU A 254 12.12 -7.76 -3.32
C LEU A 254 12.83 -9.10 -3.07
N GLU A 255 13.98 -9.11 -2.40
CA GLU A 255 14.71 -10.34 -2.05
C GLU A 255 13.89 -11.25 -1.12
N LYS A 256 13.13 -10.68 -0.17
CA LYS A 256 12.19 -11.44 0.69
C LYS A 256 11.06 -12.13 -0.09
N ASN A 257 10.78 -11.68 -1.32
CA ASN A 257 9.77 -12.25 -2.22
C ASN A 257 10.38 -13.17 -3.29
N LYS A 258 11.71 -13.38 -3.30
CA LYS A 258 12.40 -14.16 -4.34
C LYS A 258 11.78 -15.53 -4.58
N ASP A 259 11.54 -16.29 -3.52
CA ASP A 259 11.04 -17.66 -3.62
C ASP A 259 9.53 -17.70 -3.95
N SER A 260 8.82 -16.59 -3.73
CA SER A 260 7.40 -16.44 -4.04
C SER A 260 7.14 -16.20 -5.52
N LEU A 261 8.11 -15.62 -6.23
CA LEU A 261 7.97 -15.18 -7.62
C LEU A 261 8.58 -16.19 -8.60
N ASN A 262 8.06 -16.18 -9.82
CA ASN A 262 8.69 -16.84 -10.95
C ASN A 262 10.12 -16.27 -11.15
N GLU A 263 11.10 -17.14 -11.38
CA GLU A 263 12.52 -16.77 -11.44
C GLU A 263 12.81 -15.75 -12.56
N GLU A 264 12.24 -15.92 -13.75
CA GLU A 264 12.44 -14.99 -14.87
C GLU A 264 11.92 -13.60 -14.53
N PHE A 265 10.69 -13.54 -14.01
CA PHE A 265 10.07 -12.29 -13.57
C PHE A 265 10.87 -11.62 -12.45
N TYR A 266 11.31 -12.39 -11.45
CA TYR A 266 12.13 -11.90 -10.35
C TYR A 266 13.44 -11.28 -10.84
N LEU A 267 14.19 -11.99 -11.71
CA LEU A 267 15.46 -11.51 -12.25
C LEU A 267 15.28 -10.24 -13.08
N LYS A 268 14.22 -10.17 -13.90
CA LYS A 268 13.88 -8.97 -14.67
C LYS A 268 13.58 -7.78 -13.75
N THR A 269 12.73 -7.96 -12.75
CA THR A 269 12.35 -6.91 -11.80
C THR A 269 13.56 -6.43 -10.99
N LYS A 270 14.42 -7.36 -10.57
CA LYS A 270 15.69 -7.05 -9.88
C LYS A 270 16.64 -6.24 -10.77
N GLU A 271 16.74 -6.59 -12.05
CA GLU A 271 17.57 -5.85 -13.00
C GLU A 271 17.04 -4.42 -13.25
N THR A 272 15.72 -4.25 -13.38
CA THR A 272 15.10 -2.91 -13.49
C THR A 272 15.43 -2.04 -12.28
N LEU A 273 15.29 -2.58 -11.07
CA LEU A 273 15.65 -1.90 -9.82
C LEU A 273 17.14 -1.52 -9.79
N ARG A 274 18.02 -2.45 -10.17
CA ARG A 274 19.47 -2.22 -10.26
C ARG A 274 19.81 -1.08 -11.21
N MET A 275 19.19 -1.04 -12.40
CA MET A 275 19.40 0.02 -13.38
C MET A 275 18.98 1.40 -12.87
N ILE A 276 17.87 1.49 -12.13
CA ILE A 276 17.42 2.76 -11.52
C ILE A 276 18.43 3.22 -10.47
N ILE A 277 18.89 2.33 -9.58
CA ILE A 277 19.91 2.64 -8.57
C ILE A 277 21.22 3.10 -9.22
N GLU A 278 21.66 2.44 -10.28
CA GLU A 278 22.87 2.80 -11.03
C GLU A 278 22.74 4.18 -11.70
N ARG A 279 21.56 4.49 -12.25
CA ARG A 279 21.27 5.80 -12.84
C ARG A 279 21.33 6.91 -11.78
N ILE A 280 20.72 6.72 -10.61
CA ILE A 280 20.82 7.67 -9.50
C ILE A 280 22.28 7.85 -9.06
N SER A 281 23.03 6.75 -8.93
CA SER A 281 24.45 6.78 -8.56
C SER A 281 25.29 7.58 -9.55
N THR A 282 24.98 7.47 -10.84
CA THR A 282 25.63 8.26 -11.91
C THR A 282 25.30 9.75 -11.78
N LEU A 283 24.05 10.11 -11.48
CA LEU A 283 23.63 11.50 -11.26
C LEU A 283 24.35 12.12 -10.05
N ILE A 284 24.50 11.36 -8.96
CA ILE A 284 25.25 11.78 -7.77
C ILE A 284 26.74 11.96 -8.09
N ALA A 285 27.34 11.04 -8.84
CA ALA A 285 28.77 11.11 -9.20
C ALA A 285 29.09 12.18 -10.25
N LYS A 286 28.12 12.59 -11.07
CA LYS A 286 28.27 13.56 -12.16
C LYS A 286 27.21 14.68 -12.08
N PRO A 287 27.27 15.52 -11.03
CA PRO A 287 26.25 16.54 -10.77
C PRO A 287 26.20 17.64 -11.85
N SER A 288 27.29 17.84 -12.60
CA SER A 288 27.37 18.79 -13.73
C SER A 288 26.99 18.19 -15.08
N SER A 289 26.47 16.96 -15.11
CA SER A 289 25.96 16.38 -16.36
C SER A 289 24.66 17.07 -16.75
N LYS A 290 24.41 17.27 -18.05
CA LYS A 290 23.16 17.86 -18.56
C LYS A 290 21.90 17.17 -18.01
N GLN A 291 21.97 15.86 -17.79
CA GLN A 291 20.88 15.09 -17.19
C GLN A 291 20.65 15.46 -15.72
N ALA A 292 21.72 15.56 -14.92
CA ALA A 292 21.63 15.97 -13.51
C ALA A 292 21.14 17.42 -13.39
N GLU A 293 21.64 18.34 -14.22
CA GLU A 293 21.20 19.73 -14.25
C GLU A 293 19.71 19.86 -14.61
N ASN A 294 19.26 19.13 -15.64
CA ASN A 294 17.84 19.12 -16.02
C ASN A 294 16.96 18.61 -14.88
N LEU A 295 17.38 17.55 -14.20
CA LEU A 295 16.61 16.98 -13.10
C LEU A 295 16.61 17.88 -11.87
N LYS A 296 17.75 18.50 -11.57
CA LYS A 296 17.87 19.52 -10.53
C LYS A 296 16.94 20.69 -10.78
N ASN A 297 16.88 21.19 -12.02
CA ASN A 297 15.96 22.27 -12.39
C ASN A 297 14.49 21.85 -12.20
N GLN A 298 14.11 20.62 -12.53
CA GLN A 298 12.76 20.10 -12.26
C GLN A 298 12.45 20.05 -10.76
N PHE A 299 13.38 19.52 -9.97
CA PHE A 299 13.28 19.48 -8.51
C PHE A 299 13.13 20.88 -7.92
N GLU A 300 14.04 21.81 -8.27
CA GLU A 300 14.05 23.17 -7.74
C GLU A 300 12.81 23.97 -8.15
N ASN A 301 12.31 23.77 -9.37
CA ASN A 301 11.07 24.41 -9.82
C ASN A 301 9.88 23.91 -9.00
N LYS A 302 9.72 22.58 -8.84
CA LYS A 302 8.65 22.01 -8.00
C LYS A 302 8.78 22.50 -6.55
N PHE A 303 9.96 22.39 -5.97
CA PHE A 303 10.23 22.81 -4.59
C PHE A 303 9.91 24.30 -4.36
N ARG A 304 10.31 25.18 -5.29
CA ARG A 304 10.05 26.63 -5.20
C ARG A 304 8.57 26.96 -5.32
N VAL A 305 7.82 26.32 -6.23
CA VAL A 305 6.37 26.53 -6.35
C VAL A 305 5.69 26.18 -5.03
N LEU A 306 6.03 25.02 -4.46
CA LEU A 306 5.43 24.53 -3.22
C LEU A 306 5.73 25.42 -2.01
N LEU A 307 6.95 25.96 -1.90
CA LEU A 307 7.28 26.90 -0.83
C LEU A 307 6.53 28.24 -0.96
N ARG A 308 6.34 28.74 -2.18
CA ARG A 308 5.62 30.00 -2.44
C ARG A 308 4.14 29.89 -2.11
N GLU A 309 3.49 28.80 -2.53
CA GLU A 309 2.07 28.56 -2.25
C GLU A 309 1.76 28.48 -0.74
N ARG A 310 2.78 28.22 0.08
CA ARG A 310 2.66 28.03 1.52
C ARG A 310 3.08 29.24 2.38
N ASN A 311 3.40 30.38 1.77
CA ASN A 311 3.92 31.57 2.46
C ASN A 311 5.13 31.29 3.36
N TYR A 312 5.94 30.26 3.05
CA TYR A 312 7.24 30.11 3.70
C TYR A 312 8.19 31.13 3.10
N ASP A 313 8.40 32.22 3.84
CA ASP A 313 9.33 33.26 3.46
C ASP A 313 10.74 32.66 3.45
N LEU A 314 11.34 32.56 2.26
CA LEU A 314 12.66 31.96 2.03
C LEU A 314 13.83 32.89 2.45
N ASN A 315 13.56 33.83 3.37
CA ASN A 315 14.52 34.87 3.77
C ASN A 315 15.58 34.37 4.73
#